data_AF-A0A973N066-F1
#
_entry.id   AF-A0A973N066-F1
#
_cell.length_a   1.000
_cell.length_b   1.000
_cell.length_c   1.000
_cell.angle_alpha   90.00
_cell.angle_beta   90.00
_cell.angle_gamma   90.00
#
_symmetry.space_group_name_H-M   'P 1'
#
loop_
_entity.id
_entity.type
_entity.pdbx_description
1 polymer ?
#
loop_
_entity_poly.entity_id
_entity_poly.type
_entity_poly.pdbx_seq_one_letter_code
_entity_poly.pdbx_strand_id
1 'polypeptide(L)'
;MWKLLEKYLPLRAPEGGGGGGGGGDGGAGGDDGGGGWTPPAGLPDEFKGASADETLGKLLGGYNDVNTRFGGLRDKLATMPKAPDKPDGYVYEPSDKLKPYFGDLKANPVFDQARQAFHKHGIPAQAFAGIVEDLYGPLAEKGLLGEVFDPKVELKTFATELGLDAAGATKALTETDAFAKGLLTQLKDIPEKLKPKVEAAMLGLTDTAEGNVLLRALAGRLAENGIRIGGDGNQAGALTVEDLKKLDNDPRIDPSNRNHTDPAKRFDEDLRKKYDEAYARLQPANKTAW
;
A
#
# COMPACT_ATOMS: atom_id res chain seq x y z
N MET A 1 12.66 -10.12 -6.82
CA MET A 1 11.92 -10.77 -5.73
C MET A 1 10.78 -11.61 -6.32
N TRP A 2 11.12 -12.62 -7.13
CA TRP A 2 10.16 -13.39 -7.95
C TRP A 2 10.58 -14.87 -8.10
N LYS A 3 11.37 -15.42 -7.15
CA LYS A 3 11.92 -16.79 -7.23
C LYS A 3 11.63 -17.67 -6.01
N LEU A 4 10.48 -17.48 -5.36
CA LEU A 4 10.15 -18.21 -4.12
C LEU A 4 8.77 -18.90 -4.11
N LEU A 5 8.08 -18.98 -5.25
CA LEU A 5 6.75 -19.60 -5.37
C LEU A 5 6.73 -20.89 -6.20
N GLU A 6 7.89 -21.41 -6.63
CA GLU A 6 8.00 -22.66 -7.42
C GLU A 6 8.07 -23.94 -6.57
N LYS A 7 7.93 -23.88 -5.24
CA LYS A 7 8.16 -25.04 -4.36
C LYS A 7 6.91 -25.83 -3.92
N TYR A 8 5.72 -25.51 -4.42
CA TYR A 8 4.51 -26.27 -4.09
C TYR A 8 3.62 -26.50 -5.32
N LEU A 9 4.08 -27.42 -6.18
CA LEU A 9 3.18 -28.24 -7.01
C LEU A 9 2.96 -29.58 -6.28
N PRO A 10 1.80 -30.23 -6.48
CA PRO A 10 1.79 -31.31 -7.47
C PRO A 10 0.62 -31.13 -8.46
N LEU A 11 0.90 -31.01 -9.76
CA LEU A 11 0.99 -32.14 -10.71
C LEU A 11 -0.15 -33.16 -10.52
N ARG A 12 -1.20 -33.03 -11.36
CA ARG A 12 -2.08 -34.15 -11.72
C ARG A 12 -2.09 -34.26 -13.25
N ALA A 13 -1.53 -35.36 -13.75
CA ALA A 13 -1.68 -35.79 -15.13
C ALA A 13 -3.11 -36.36 -15.36
N PRO A 14 -3.61 -36.36 -16.61
CA PRO A 14 -4.94 -36.87 -16.96
C PRO A 14 -4.85 -38.32 -17.47
N GLU A 15 -5.67 -39.26 -16.99
CA GLU A 15 -5.80 -40.59 -17.62
C GLU A 15 -7.15 -41.29 -17.33
N GLY A 16 -7.79 -41.78 -18.40
CA GLY A 16 -8.83 -42.84 -18.46
C GLY A 16 -10.29 -42.41 -18.25
N GLY A 17 -11.27 -42.55 -19.16
CA GLY A 17 -11.35 -43.22 -20.47
C GLY A 17 -12.18 -44.53 -20.43
N GLY A 18 -13.44 -44.48 -20.91
CA GLY A 18 -14.28 -45.60 -21.43
C GLY A 18 -14.70 -46.71 -20.43
N GLY A 19 -15.79 -47.47 -20.56
CA GLY A 19 -16.80 -47.70 -21.60
C GLY A 19 -17.37 -49.13 -21.47
N GLY A 20 -18.64 -49.35 -21.87
CA GLY A 20 -19.27 -50.66 -22.15
C GLY A 20 -19.68 -51.51 -20.93
N GLY A 21 -20.77 -52.27 -20.88
CA GLY A 21 -21.68 -52.80 -21.91
C GLY A 21 -21.99 -54.28 -21.57
N GLY A 22 -23.26 -54.69 -21.68
CA GLY A 22 -23.73 -56.08 -21.54
C GLY A 22 -24.84 -56.21 -20.49
N GLY A 23 -26.09 -56.59 -20.79
CA GLY A 23 -26.59 -57.48 -21.84
C GLY A 23 -26.71 -58.90 -21.26
N GLY A 24 -27.90 -59.30 -20.84
CA GLY A 24 -28.16 -60.62 -20.26
C GLY A 24 -29.65 -60.87 -20.04
N ASP A 25 -30.25 -61.53 -21.01
CA ASP A 25 -31.63 -62.03 -21.08
C ASP A 25 -31.80 -63.29 -20.20
N GLY A 26 -33.06 -63.63 -19.87
CA GLY A 26 -33.47 -65.00 -19.58
C GLY A 26 -33.86 -65.33 -18.14
N GLY A 27 -35.12 -65.75 -17.98
CA GLY A 27 -35.46 -66.75 -16.97
C GLY A 27 -36.77 -66.53 -16.22
N ALA A 28 -37.89 -66.86 -16.87
CA ALA A 28 -39.09 -67.27 -16.15
C ALA A 28 -38.84 -68.64 -15.47
N GLY A 29 -39.30 -68.79 -14.24
CA GLY A 29 -39.30 -70.05 -13.52
C GLY A 29 -39.97 -69.88 -12.16
N GLY A 30 -41.17 -70.44 -12.04
CA GLY A 30 -41.87 -70.54 -10.76
C GLY A 30 -41.40 -71.70 -9.91
N ASP A 31 -42.12 -71.82 -8.80
CA ASP A 31 -42.32 -72.96 -7.91
C ASP A 31 -41.61 -72.97 -6.54
N ASP A 32 -42.46 -73.31 -5.58
CA ASP A 32 -42.27 -73.56 -4.16
C ASP A 32 -41.10 -74.50 -3.84
N GLY A 33 -40.48 -74.29 -2.66
CA GLY A 33 -39.75 -75.35 -1.97
C GLY A 33 -38.43 -74.95 -1.31
N GLY A 34 -38.49 -74.69 0.01
CA GLY A 34 -37.47 -75.14 0.96
C GLY A 34 -36.00 -74.78 0.69
N GLY A 35 -35.66 -73.49 0.65
CA GLY A 35 -34.28 -73.01 0.75
C GLY A 35 -34.26 -71.67 1.47
N GLY A 36 -33.69 -71.62 2.68
CA GLY A 36 -33.59 -70.37 3.44
C GLY A 36 -32.84 -69.32 2.62
N TRP A 37 -33.48 -68.17 2.40
CA TRP A 37 -32.88 -67.06 1.66
C TRP A 37 -31.55 -66.64 2.32
N THR A 38 -30.51 -66.49 1.51
CA THR A 38 -29.21 -65.95 1.93
C THR A 38 -28.87 -64.71 1.09
N PRO A 39 -28.46 -63.60 1.73
CA PRO A 39 -28.12 -62.39 1.00
C PRO A 39 -26.93 -62.61 0.05
N PRO A 40 -26.89 -61.90 -1.09
CA PRO A 40 -25.75 -61.93 -2.00
C PRO A 40 -24.43 -61.61 -1.30
N ALA A 41 -23.39 -62.39 -1.59
CA ALA A 41 -22.05 -62.15 -1.05
C ALA A 41 -21.50 -60.80 -1.53
N GLY A 42 -20.86 -60.05 -0.64
CA GLY A 42 -20.29 -58.73 -0.93
C GLY A 42 -21.21 -57.53 -0.67
N LEU A 43 -22.47 -57.76 -0.30
CA LEU A 43 -23.35 -56.69 0.17
C LEU A 43 -22.91 -56.24 1.58
N PRO A 44 -22.76 -54.93 1.86
CA PRO A 44 -22.54 -54.44 3.22
C PRO A 44 -23.67 -54.89 4.16
N ASP A 45 -23.33 -55.19 5.42
CA ASP A 45 -24.27 -55.78 6.39
C ASP A 45 -25.53 -54.92 6.61
N GLU A 46 -25.41 -53.61 6.43
CA GLU A 46 -26.47 -52.60 6.52
C GLU A 46 -27.59 -52.80 5.49
N PHE A 47 -27.29 -53.44 4.36
CA PHE A 47 -28.22 -53.65 3.26
C PHE A 47 -28.81 -55.06 3.22
N LYS A 48 -28.38 -55.95 4.13
CA LYS A 48 -28.91 -57.33 4.22
C LYS A 48 -30.25 -57.31 4.96
N GLY A 49 -31.32 -57.74 4.29
CA GLY A 49 -32.62 -58.02 4.89
C GLY A 49 -32.69 -59.42 5.50
N ALA A 50 -33.83 -59.82 6.07
CA ALA A 50 -34.13 -61.21 6.40
C ALA A 50 -34.76 -61.97 5.21
N SER A 51 -35.14 -61.24 4.17
CA SER A 51 -35.67 -61.75 2.91
C SER A 51 -35.11 -60.97 1.71
N ALA A 52 -35.37 -61.47 0.50
CA ALA A 52 -35.01 -60.78 -0.75
C ALA A 52 -35.68 -59.40 -0.84
N ASP A 53 -36.96 -59.31 -0.49
CA ASP A 53 -37.74 -58.06 -0.53
C ASP A 53 -37.22 -57.03 0.48
N GLU A 54 -36.83 -57.46 1.67
CA GLU A 54 -36.28 -56.56 2.69
C GLU A 54 -34.88 -56.06 2.29
N THR A 55 -34.06 -56.91 1.65
CA THR A 55 -32.74 -56.54 1.13
C THR A 55 -32.86 -55.52 -0.01
N LEU A 56 -33.79 -55.75 -0.95
CA LEU A 56 -34.08 -54.79 -2.02
C LEU A 56 -34.65 -53.48 -1.46
N GLY A 57 -35.54 -53.56 -0.46
CA GLY A 57 -36.07 -52.39 0.24
C GLY A 57 -34.98 -51.55 0.92
N LYS A 58 -34.01 -52.20 1.58
CA LYS A 58 -32.85 -51.52 2.20
C LYS A 58 -31.92 -50.91 1.17
N LEU A 59 -31.64 -51.60 0.06
CA LEU A 59 -30.81 -51.08 -1.04
C LEU A 59 -31.46 -49.89 -1.73
N LEU A 60 -32.75 -49.98 -2.06
CA LEU A 60 -33.51 -48.89 -2.68
C LEU A 60 -33.70 -47.73 -1.71
N GLY A 61 -33.91 -48.01 -0.42
CA GLY A 61 -33.96 -47.01 0.64
C GLY A 61 -32.63 -46.25 0.78
N GLY A 62 -31.51 -46.96 0.81
CA GLY A 62 -30.17 -46.35 0.82
C GLY A 62 -29.86 -45.55 -0.44
N TYR A 63 -30.26 -46.04 -1.61
CA TYR A 63 -30.13 -45.30 -2.87
C TYR A 63 -30.96 -44.02 -2.86
N ASN A 64 -32.20 -44.07 -2.35
CA ASN A 64 -33.06 -42.90 -2.21
C ASN A 64 -32.54 -41.90 -1.17
N ASP A 65 -31.98 -42.35 -0.04
CA ASP A 65 -31.36 -41.47 0.96
C ASP A 65 -30.12 -40.78 0.38
N VAL A 66 -29.27 -41.54 -0.31
CA VAL A 66 -28.10 -40.99 -1.01
C VAL A 66 -28.54 -39.98 -2.09
N ASN A 67 -29.54 -40.31 -2.91
CA ASN A 67 -30.09 -39.42 -3.92
C ASN A 67 -30.75 -38.17 -3.29
N THR A 68 -31.40 -38.29 -2.14
CA THR A 68 -32.00 -37.15 -1.42
C THR A 68 -30.94 -36.27 -0.79
N ARG A 69 -29.86 -36.85 -0.24
CA ARG A 69 -28.71 -36.10 0.28
C ARG A 69 -27.96 -35.39 -0.84
N PHE A 70 -27.73 -36.05 -1.98
CA PHE A 70 -27.11 -35.42 -3.14
C PHE A 70 -28.03 -34.38 -3.79
N GLY A 71 -29.34 -34.64 -3.88
CA GLY A 71 -30.35 -33.69 -4.33
C GLY A 71 -30.40 -32.45 -3.43
N GLY A 72 -30.48 -32.64 -2.11
CA GLY A 72 -30.44 -31.55 -1.13
C GLY A 72 -29.12 -30.79 -1.12
N LEU A 73 -27.97 -31.45 -1.37
CA LEU A 73 -26.69 -30.77 -1.54
C LEU A 73 -26.67 -29.96 -2.85
N ARG A 74 -27.20 -30.52 -3.94
CA ARG A 74 -27.30 -29.87 -5.25
C ARG A 74 -28.22 -28.65 -5.20
N ASP A 75 -29.34 -28.75 -4.51
CA ASP A 75 -30.30 -27.66 -4.34
C ASP A 75 -29.74 -26.56 -3.42
N LYS A 76 -29.02 -26.94 -2.36
CA LYS A 76 -28.24 -25.98 -1.55
C LYS A 76 -27.14 -25.30 -2.37
N LEU A 77 -26.43 -26.03 -3.22
CA LEU A 77 -25.40 -25.47 -4.11
C LEU A 77 -26.00 -24.60 -5.22
N ALA A 78 -27.22 -24.91 -5.67
CA ALA A 78 -27.95 -24.13 -6.67
C ALA A 78 -28.51 -22.83 -6.08
N THR A 79 -28.83 -22.81 -4.78
CA THR A 79 -29.36 -21.65 -4.06
C THR A 79 -28.29 -20.80 -3.38
N MET A 80 -27.02 -21.25 -3.34
CA MET A 80 -25.93 -20.41 -2.89
C MET A 80 -25.79 -19.17 -3.79
N PRO A 81 -25.59 -17.98 -3.21
CA PRO A 81 -25.34 -16.77 -3.98
C PRO A 81 -24.13 -16.99 -4.89
N LYS A 82 -24.32 -16.82 -6.19
CA LYS A 82 -23.24 -16.93 -7.18
C LYS A 82 -22.67 -15.55 -7.49
N ALA A 83 -21.42 -15.53 -7.92
CA ALA A 83 -20.87 -14.33 -8.54
C ALA A 83 -21.72 -13.90 -9.75
N PRO A 84 -21.81 -12.60 -10.04
CA PRO A 84 -22.41 -12.12 -11.27
C PRO A 84 -21.77 -12.71 -12.52
N ASP A 85 -22.52 -12.78 -13.61
CA ASP A 85 -22.01 -13.26 -14.91
C ASP A 85 -20.89 -12.35 -15.47
N LYS A 86 -20.89 -11.07 -15.08
CA LYS A 86 -19.90 -10.06 -15.50
C LYS A 86 -19.44 -9.21 -14.32
N PRO A 87 -18.19 -8.70 -14.33
CA PRO A 87 -17.71 -7.74 -13.33
C PRO A 87 -18.64 -6.53 -13.15
N ASP A 88 -19.36 -6.11 -14.20
CA ASP A 88 -20.29 -4.99 -14.09
C ASP A 88 -21.51 -5.22 -13.18
N GLY A 89 -21.78 -6.47 -12.82
CA GLY A 89 -22.85 -6.81 -11.88
C GLY A 89 -22.53 -6.47 -10.42
N TYR A 90 -21.29 -6.09 -10.10
CA TYR A 90 -20.93 -5.55 -8.78
C TYR A 90 -21.31 -4.08 -8.69
N VAL A 91 -22.53 -3.83 -8.22
CA VAL A 91 -23.01 -2.49 -7.89
C VAL A 91 -22.67 -2.20 -6.43
N TYR A 92 -22.12 -1.02 -6.18
CA TYR A 92 -21.82 -0.54 -4.85
C TYR A 92 -22.26 0.91 -4.72
N GLU A 93 -23.01 1.18 -3.67
CA GLU A 93 -23.37 2.53 -3.24
C GLU A 93 -22.71 2.74 -1.87
N PRO A 94 -21.66 3.55 -1.77
CA PRO A 94 -20.97 3.77 -0.51
C PRO A 94 -21.92 4.39 0.51
N SER A 95 -21.76 4.02 1.78
CA SER A 95 -22.40 4.70 2.90
C SER A 95 -22.01 6.19 2.96
N ASP A 96 -22.82 7.03 3.61
CA ASP A 96 -22.54 8.48 3.70
C ASP A 96 -21.16 8.79 4.30
N LYS A 97 -20.63 7.89 5.14
CA LYS A 97 -19.28 7.98 5.70
C LYS A 97 -18.19 7.74 4.65
N LEU A 98 -18.42 6.82 3.70
CA LEU A 98 -17.44 6.42 2.70
C LEU A 98 -17.59 7.17 1.37
N LYS A 99 -18.77 7.72 1.07
CA LYS A 99 -19.02 8.51 -0.16
C LYS A 99 -17.92 9.52 -0.50
N PRO A 100 -17.38 10.30 0.45
CA PRO A 100 -16.31 11.25 0.14
C PRO A 100 -15.06 10.57 -0.45
N TYR A 101 -14.71 9.36 -0.01
CA TYR A 101 -13.46 8.69 -0.36
C TYR A 101 -13.51 7.98 -1.72
N PHE A 102 -14.71 7.62 -2.20
CA PHE A 102 -14.88 6.82 -3.41
C PHE A 102 -15.11 7.66 -4.68
N GLY A 103 -15.53 8.93 -4.53
CA GLY A 103 -15.77 9.83 -5.66
C GLY A 103 -16.77 9.27 -6.68
N ASP A 104 -16.51 9.50 -7.98
CA ASP A 104 -17.27 8.85 -9.05
C ASP A 104 -16.76 7.42 -9.30
N LEU A 105 -17.50 6.45 -8.78
CA LEU A 105 -17.22 5.02 -8.94
C LEU A 105 -17.15 4.55 -10.40
N LYS A 106 -17.83 5.22 -11.33
CA LYS A 106 -17.82 4.84 -12.76
C LYS A 106 -16.54 5.27 -13.47
N ALA A 107 -15.89 6.30 -12.97
CA ALA A 107 -14.62 6.81 -13.50
C ALA A 107 -13.41 6.29 -12.70
N ASN A 108 -13.63 5.46 -11.68
CA ASN A 108 -12.59 5.02 -10.76
C ASN A 108 -11.94 3.70 -11.22
N PRO A 109 -10.70 3.73 -11.73
CA PRO A 109 -10.02 2.53 -12.23
C PRO A 109 -9.73 1.51 -11.11
N VAL A 110 -9.62 1.95 -9.85
CA VAL A 110 -9.44 1.04 -8.70
C VAL A 110 -10.73 0.26 -8.47
N PHE A 111 -11.89 0.90 -8.62
CA PHE A 111 -13.17 0.23 -8.51
C PHE A 111 -13.37 -0.79 -9.64
N ASP A 112 -12.98 -0.47 -10.87
CA ASP A 112 -12.99 -1.42 -12.00
C ASP A 112 -12.13 -2.66 -11.73
N GLN A 113 -10.91 -2.46 -11.21
CA GLN A 113 -10.02 -3.56 -10.84
C GLN A 113 -10.60 -4.39 -9.68
N ALA A 114 -11.24 -3.76 -8.71
CA ALA A 114 -11.94 -4.47 -7.63
C ALA A 114 -13.06 -5.35 -8.21
N ARG A 115 -13.92 -4.82 -9.08
CA ARG A 115 -14.98 -5.61 -9.75
C ARG A 115 -14.41 -6.82 -10.50
N GLN A 116 -13.30 -6.63 -11.23
CA GLN A 116 -12.61 -7.73 -11.93
C GLN A 116 -12.04 -8.78 -10.96
N ALA A 117 -11.41 -8.35 -9.87
CA ALA A 117 -10.84 -9.25 -8.87
C ALA A 117 -11.93 -10.07 -8.17
N PHE A 118 -13.00 -9.42 -7.72
CA PHE A 118 -14.12 -10.11 -7.06
C PHE A 118 -14.82 -11.08 -8.00
N HIS A 119 -15.00 -10.72 -9.29
CA HIS A 119 -15.48 -11.64 -10.33
C HIS A 119 -14.59 -12.86 -10.47
N LYS A 120 -13.28 -12.66 -10.61
CA LYS A 120 -12.29 -13.73 -10.75
C LYS A 120 -12.28 -14.69 -9.57
N HIS A 121 -12.55 -14.19 -8.36
CA HIS A 121 -12.58 -14.99 -7.14
C HIS A 121 -13.96 -15.57 -6.80
N GLY A 122 -14.96 -15.37 -7.66
CA GLY A 122 -16.29 -15.95 -7.49
C GLY A 122 -17.06 -15.39 -6.29
N ILE A 123 -16.73 -14.18 -5.84
CA ILE A 123 -17.38 -13.58 -4.68
C ILE A 123 -18.82 -13.17 -5.05
N PRO A 124 -19.85 -13.47 -4.24
CA PRO A 124 -21.20 -13.04 -4.58
C PRO A 124 -21.37 -11.52 -4.55
N ALA A 125 -22.23 -10.98 -5.42
CA ALA A 125 -22.50 -9.54 -5.48
C ALA A 125 -22.96 -8.96 -4.14
N GLN A 126 -23.74 -9.76 -3.40
CA GLN A 126 -24.29 -9.38 -2.09
C GLN A 126 -23.21 -9.24 -1.02
N ALA A 127 -22.09 -9.96 -1.16
CA ALA A 127 -20.96 -9.86 -0.23
C ALA A 127 -20.02 -8.69 -0.59
N PHE A 128 -20.03 -8.24 -1.85
CA PHE A 128 -19.14 -7.18 -2.34
C PHE A 128 -19.27 -5.88 -1.53
N ALA A 129 -20.49 -5.35 -1.39
CA ALA A 129 -20.73 -4.12 -0.66
C ALA A 129 -20.33 -4.24 0.83
N GLY A 130 -20.67 -5.35 1.48
CA GLY A 130 -20.31 -5.61 2.87
C GLY A 130 -18.80 -5.66 3.09
N ILE A 131 -18.05 -6.35 2.20
CA ILE A 131 -16.59 -6.43 2.30
C ILE A 131 -15.93 -5.06 2.14
N VAL A 132 -16.45 -4.22 1.24
CA VAL A 132 -15.91 -2.86 1.06
C VAL A 132 -16.21 -1.98 2.28
N GLU A 133 -17.43 -2.04 2.83
CA GLU A 133 -17.80 -1.29 4.05
C GLU A 133 -17.01 -1.78 5.27
N ASP A 134 -16.85 -3.09 5.47
CA ASP A 134 -16.12 -3.66 6.59
C ASP A 134 -14.62 -3.36 6.54
N LEU A 135 -14.07 -3.21 5.33
CA LEU A 135 -12.66 -2.87 5.14
C LEU A 135 -12.41 -1.36 5.34
N TYR A 136 -13.21 -0.52 4.69
CA TYR A 136 -12.94 0.92 4.64
C TYR A 136 -13.66 1.71 5.74
N GLY A 137 -14.82 1.25 6.22
CA GLY A 137 -15.59 1.90 7.28
C GLY A 137 -14.77 2.12 8.55
N PRO A 138 -14.15 1.07 9.14
CA PRO A 138 -13.31 1.21 10.33
C PRO A 138 -12.04 2.05 10.08
N LEU A 139 -11.52 2.07 8.85
CA LEU A 139 -10.35 2.90 8.51
C LEU A 139 -10.72 4.38 8.42
N ALA A 140 -11.88 4.69 7.86
CA ALA A 140 -12.43 6.04 7.86
C ALA A 140 -12.70 6.52 9.31
N GLU A 141 -13.31 5.67 10.15
CA GLU A 141 -13.59 6.00 11.55
C GLU A 141 -12.33 6.22 12.39
N LYS A 142 -11.24 5.50 12.08
CA LYS A 142 -9.95 5.64 12.76
C LYS A 142 -9.09 6.77 12.18
N GLY A 143 -9.58 7.52 11.18
CA GLY A 143 -8.81 8.56 10.50
C GLY A 143 -7.55 8.04 9.79
N LEU A 144 -7.55 6.76 9.41
CA LEU A 144 -6.44 6.12 8.68
C LEU A 144 -6.57 6.29 7.17
N LEU A 145 -7.75 6.70 6.69
CA LEU A 145 -7.90 7.24 5.35
C LEU A 145 -7.55 8.73 5.40
N GLY A 146 -6.62 9.15 4.53
CA GLY A 146 -6.29 10.57 4.42
C GLY A 146 -7.54 11.40 4.10
N GLU A 147 -7.61 12.62 4.63
CA GLU A 147 -8.77 13.48 4.41
C GLU A 147 -9.02 13.69 2.91
N VAL A 148 -10.29 13.66 2.54
CA VAL A 148 -10.69 13.82 1.14
C VAL A 148 -10.49 15.28 0.77
N PHE A 149 -9.63 15.50 -0.23
CA PHE A 149 -9.34 16.82 -0.75
C PHE A 149 -10.61 17.51 -1.29
N ASP A 150 -11.01 18.61 -0.64
CA ASP A 150 -12.04 19.53 -1.15
C ASP A 150 -11.46 20.95 -1.24
N PRO A 151 -11.27 21.50 -2.47
CA PRO A 151 -10.67 22.81 -2.68
C PRO A 151 -11.33 23.95 -1.87
N LYS A 152 -12.65 23.87 -1.62
CA LYS A 152 -13.37 24.91 -0.87
C LYS A 152 -13.10 24.81 0.63
N VAL A 153 -13.00 23.58 1.15
CA VAL A 153 -12.66 23.33 2.55
C VAL A 153 -11.21 23.74 2.80
N GLU A 154 -10.29 23.31 1.94
CA GLU A 154 -8.87 23.65 2.00
C GLU A 154 -8.63 25.16 1.98
N LEU A 155 -9.26 25.89 1.04
CA LEU A 155 -9.14 27.34 0.97
C LEU A 155 -9.70 28.03 2.22
N LYS A 156 -10.81 27.52 2.77
CA LYS A 156 -11.41 28.06 4.00
C LYS A 156 -10.53 27.79 5.22
N THR A 157 -9.99 26.58 5.34
CA THR A 157 -9.05 26.19 6.41
C THR A 157 -7.80 27.05 6.34
N PHE A 158 -7.19 27.16 5.16
CA PHE A 158 -6.02 28.01 4.92
C PHE A 158 -6.27 29.48 5.29
N ALA A 159 -7.40 30.04 4.87
CA ALA A 159 -7.76 31.42 5.20
C ALA A 159 -7.97 31.61 6.71
N THR A 160 -8.62 30.65 7.37
CA THR A 160 -8.94 30.71 8.81
C THR A 160 -7.68 30.61 9.66
N GLU A 161 -6.82 29.63 9.39
CA GLU A 161 -5.58 29.39 10.14
C GLU A 161 -4.60 30.56 10.06
N LEU A 162 -4.59 31.28 8.95
CA LEU A 162 -3.74 32.46 8.75
C LEU A 162 -4.43 33.79 9.06
N GLY A 163 -5.71 33.76 9.48
CA GLY A 163 -6.50 34.97 9.76
C GLY A 163 -6.65 35.90 8.55
N LEU A 164 -6.72 35.34 7.34
CA LEU A 164 -6.80 36.07 6.07
C LEU A 164 -8.25 36.22 5.59
N ASP A 165 -8.54 37.32 4.91
CA ASP A 165 -9.75 37.47 4.12
C ASP A 165 -9.64 36.74 2.77
N ALA A 166 -10.73 36.63 2.01
CA ALA A 166 -10.73 35.89 0.75
C ALA A 166 -9.71 36.43 -0.28
N ALA A 167 -9.52 37.75 -0.33
CA ALA A 167 -8.53 38.38 -1.19
C ALA A 167 -7.10 38.09 -0.73
N GLY A 168 -6.83 38.20 0.57
CA GLY A 168 -5.56 37.86 1.19
C GLY A 168 -5.19 36.40 1.02
N ALA A 169 -6.15 35.48 1.18
CA ALA A 169 -5.96 34.05 0.96
C ALA A 169 -5.59 33.75 -0.51
N THR A 170 -6.31 34.34 -1.47
CA THR A 170 -6.02 34.16 -2.91
C THR A 170 -4.63 34.67 -3.28
N LYS A 171 -4.25 35.85 -2.76
CA LYS A 171 -2.91 36.42 -2.96
C LYS A 171 -1.85 35.50 -2.34
N ALA A 172 -2.09 35.03 -1.12
CA ALA A 172 -1.19 34.16 -0.40
C ALA A 172 -0.95 32.82 -1.11
N LEU A 173 -1.99 32.22 -1.69
CA LEU A 173 -1.87 30.99 -2.50
C LEU A 173 -1.07 31.24 -3.78
N THR A 174 -1.34 32.33 -4.50
CA THR A 174 -0.58 32.71 -5.70
C THR A 174 0.91 32.90 -5.40
N GLU A 175 1.24 33.58 -4.30
CA GLU A 175 2.63 33.75 -3.84
C GLU A 175 3.29 32.41 -3.51
N THR A 176 2.53 31.48 -2.94
CA THR A 176 3.03 30.16 -2.54
C THR A 176 3.30 29.27 -3.75
N ASP A 177 2.40 29.28 -4.74
CA ASP A 177 2.59 28.62 -6.03
C ASP A 177 3.83 29.18 -6.78
N ALA A 178 3.95 30.51 -6.82
CA ALA A 178 5.11 31.16 -7.43
C ALA A 178 6.42 30.79 -6.72
N PHE A 179 6.41 30.74 -5.37
CA PHE A 179 7.55 30.30 -4.59
C PHE A 179 7.92 28.83 -4.85
N ALA A 180 6.94 27.93 -4.86
CA ALA A 180 7.15 26.50 -5.11
C ALA A 180 7.80 26.27 -6.50
N LYS A 181 7.26 26.92 -7.53
CA LYS A 181 7.84 26.90 -8.89
C LYS A 181 9.23 27.51 -8.93
N GLY A 182 9.43 28.65 -8.28
CA GLY A 182 10.73 29.30 -8.18
C GLY A 182 11.77 28.41 -7.51
N LEU A 183 11.43 27.76 -6.40
CA LEU A 183 12.30 26.85 -5.68
C LEU A 183 12.73 25.66 -6.55
N LEU A 184 11.80 25.06 -7.30
CA LEU A 184 12.10 23.97 -8.24
C LEU A 184 13.14 24.38 -9.29
N THR A 185 13.09 25.62 -9.79
CA THR A 185 14.11 26.11 -10.75
C THR A 185 15.49 26.32 -10.13
N GLN A 186 15.54 26.55 -8.81
CA GLN A 186 16.79 26.80 -8.08
C GLN A 186 17.47 25.50 -7.60
N LEU A 187 16.73 24.39 -7.52
CA LEU A 187 17.24 23.09 -7.12
C LEU A 187 18.05 22.44 -8.27
N LYS A 188 19.38 22.57 -8.22
CA LYS A 188 20.29 22.12 -9.29
C LYS A 188 20.63 20.63 -9.25
N ASP A 189 20.50 19.98 -8.11
CA ASP A 189 20.99 18.61 -7.88
C ASP A 189 19.90 17.52 -7.95
N ILE A 190 18.73 17.83 -8.51
CA ILE A 190 17.67 16.83 -8.69
C ILE A 190 18.02 15.95 -9.89
N PRO A 191 18.15 14.61 -9.71
CA PRO A 191 18.34 13.69 -10.83
C PRO A 191 17.21 13.81 -11.85
N GLU A 192 17.52 13.86 -13.15
CA GLU A 192 16.53 14.11 -14.22
C GLU A 192 15.34 13.16 -14.19
N LYS A 193 15.57 11.89 -13.85
CA LYS A 193 14.52 10.87 -13.73
C LYS A 193 13.52 11.15 -12.60
N LEU A 194 13.93 11.94 -11.61
CA LEU A 194 13.11 12.30 -10.45
C LEU A 194 12.51 13.69 -10.57
N LYS A 195 13.01 14.56 -11.46
CA LYS A 195 12.50 15.93 -11.64
C LYS A 195 10.97 16.00 -11.76
N PRO A 196 10.30 15.21 -12.63
CA PRO A 196 8.84 15.28 -12.75
C PRO A 196 8.11 14.86 -11.46
N LYS A 197 8.67 13.92 -10.70
CA LYS A 197 8.08 13.47 -9.43
C LYS A 197 8.29 14.47 -8.31
N VAL A 198 9.47 15.11 -8.27
CA VAL A 198 9.78 16.16 -7.30
C VAL A 198 8.93 17.40 -7.58
N GLU A 199 8.76 17.76 -8.84
CA GLU A 199 7.85 18.82 -9.26
C GLU A 199 6.40 18.52 -8.87
N ALA A 200 5.90 17.33 -9.21
CA ALA A 200 4.55 16.92 -8.82
C ALA A 200 4.36 16.89 -7.30
N ALA A 201 5.34 16.42 -6.53
CA ALA A 201 5.27 16.41 -5.07
C ALA A 201 5.26 17.84 -4.49
N MET A 202 6.10 18.73 -5.02
CA MET A 202 6.16 20.11 -4.56
C MET A 202 4.89 20.90 -4.91
N LEU A 203 4.34 20.71 -6.10
CA LEU A 203 3.08 21.32 -6.50
C LEU A 203 1.90 20.71 -5.75
N GLY A 204 1.92 19.41 -5.44
CA GLY A 204 0.89 18.79 -4.60
C GLY A 204 0.82 19.37 -3.18
N LEU A 205 1.92 19.93 -2.66
CA LEU A 205 1.88 20.69 -1.39
C LEU A 205 1.10 22.01 -1.53
N THR A 206 1.02 22.60 -2.72
CA THR A 206 0.23 23.82 -2.96
C THR A 206 -1.27 23.56 -3.06
N ASP A 207 -1.68 22.29 -3.14
CA ASP A 207 -3.10 21.96 -3.18
C ASP A 207 -3.73 22.01 -1.77
N THR A 208 -3.01 21.55 -0.75
CA THR A 208 -3.49 21.44 0.65
C THR A 208 -3.23 22.69 1.48
N ALA A 209 -4.09 22.95 2.48
CA ALA A 209 -3.92 24.07 3.40
C ALA A 209 -2.60 23.96 4.18
N GLU A 210 -2.27 22.78 4.72
CA GLU A 210 -1.06 22.53 5.49
C GLU A 210 0.19 22.69 4.63
N GLY A 211 0.15 22.19 3.39
CA GLY A 211 1.26 22.33 2.47
C GLY A 211 1.51 23.78 2.08
N ASN A 212 0.44 24.58 1.88
CA ASN A 212 0.58 26.02 1.65
C ASN A 212 1.14 26.75 2.88
N VAL A 213 0.69 26.42 4.09
CA VAL A 213 1.24 26.99 5.33
C VAL A 213 2.74 26.65 5.46
N LEU A 214 3.12 25.40 5.20
CA LEU A 214 4.50 24.95 5.25
C LEU A 214 5.38 25.69 4.23
N LEU A 215 4.93 25.80 2.98
CA LEU A 215 5.67 26.48 1.92
C LEU A 215 5.82 27.98 2.21
N ARG A 216 4.81 28.63 2.79
CA ARG A 216 4.92 30.03 3.24
C ARG A 216 5.88 30.18 4.40
N ALA A 217 5.84 29.30 5.39
CA ALA A 217 6.80 29.31 6.49
C ALA A 217 8.24 29.12 5.98
N LEU A 218 8.42 28.23 5.00
CA LEU A 218 9.71 28.02 4.34
C LEU A 218 10.16 29.27 3.59
N ALA A 219 9.29 29.88 2.77
CA ALA A 219 9.58 31.10 2.04
C ALA A 219 9.97 32.25 2.96
N GLY A 220 9.21 32.47 4.05
CA GLY A 220 9.53 33.46 5.08
C GLY A 220 10.89 33.21 5.72
N ARG A 221 11.18 31.95 6.10
CA ARG A 221 12.47 31.59 6.69
C ARG A 221 13.64 31.79 5.73
N LEU A 222 13.49 31.44 4.45
CA LEU A 222 14.50 31.72 3.43
C LEU A 222 14.75 33.22 3.27
N ALA A 223 13.69 34.01 3.20
CA ALA A 223 13.77 35.44 2.97
C ALA A 223 14.42 36.20 4.14
N GLU A 224 14.11 35.80 5.37
CA GLU A 224 14.64 36.47 6.57
C GLU A 224 16.08 36.10 6.89
N ASN A 225 16.46 34.82 6.77
CA ASN A 225 17.73 34.32 7.33
C ASN A 225 18.41 33.23 6.50
N GLY A 226 17.80 32.80 5.39
CA GLY A 226 18.13 31.53 4.73
C GLY A 226 17.71 30.31 5.56
N ILE A 227 17.64 29.14 4.93
CA ILE A 227 17.48 27.88 5.67
C ILE A 227 18.80 27.55 6.35
N ARG A 228 18.86 27.71 7.67
CA ARG A 228 19.88 27.08 8.52
C ARG A 228 19.24 25.89 9.22
N ILE A 229 19.27 24.72 8.56
CA ILE A 229 18.91 23.44 9.20
C ILE A 229 20.15 22.97 9.93
N GLY A 230 20.05 22.84 11.24
CA GLY A 230 21.17 22.54 12.13
C GLY A 230 21.72 21.13 11.90
N GLY A 231 23.02 21.10 11.68
CA GLY A 231 23.93 19.97 11.77
C GLY A 231 25.33 20.51 11.52
N ASP A 232 25.87 21.25 12.49
CA ASP A 232 27.24 21.81 12.51
C ASP A 232 27.84 22.25 11.17
N GLY A 233 27.57 23.49 10.74
CA GLY A 233 28.16 23.99 9.50
C GLY A 233 28.06 25.49 9.32
N ASN A 234 29.11 26.19 9.76
CA ASN A 234 29.44 27.59 9.49
C ASN A 234 28.58 28.66 10.20
N GLN A 235 29.06 29.07 11.37
CA GLN A 235 28.84 30.44 11.85
C GLN A 235 29.28 31.41 10.75
N ALA A 236 28.50 32.46 10.48
CA ALA A 236 28.87 33.48 9.51
C ALA A 236 30.23 34.09 9.90
N GLY A 237 31.22 33.97 9.02
CA GLY A 237 32.61 34.38 9.28
C GLY A 237 33.54 33.27 9.80
N ALA A 238 33.06 32.03 9.94
CA ALA A 238 33.90 30.90 10.30
C ALA A 238 34.77 30.45 9.12
N LEU A 239 36.07 30.28 9.38
CA LEU A 239 37.06 29.82 8.39
C LEU A 239 36.69 28.43 7.84
N THR A 240 36.79 28.26 6.52
CA THR A 240 36.56 26.98 5.83
C THR A 240 37.81 26.09 5.84
N VAL A 241 37.70 24.85 5.35
CA VAL A 241 38.86 23.94 5.20
C VAL A 241 39.87 24.52 4.21
N GLU A 242 39.40 25.18 3.16
CA GLU A 242 40.23 25.88 2.18
C GLU A 242 40.95 27.09 2.78
N ASP A 243 40.29 27.81 3.69
CA ASP A 243 40.92 28.94 4.40
C ASP A 243 41.96 28.47 5.41
N LEU A 244 41.73 27.34 6.10
CA LEU A 244 42.74 26.71 6.95
C LEU A 244 44.00 26.33 6.16
N LYS A 245 43.87 25.70 4.99
CA LYS A 245 45.01 25.35 4.13
C LYS A 245 45.81 26.57 3.66
N LYS A 246 45.15 27.71 3.45
CA LYS A 246 45.82 28.97 3.12
C LYS A 246 46.54 29.54 4.34
N LEU A 247 45.91 29.46 5.51
CA LEU A 247 46.49 29.93 6.77
C LEU A 247 47.64 29.04 7.27
N ASP A 248 47.69 27.75 6.94
CA ASP A 248 48.78 26.83 7.32
C ASP A 248 50.18 27.36 6.96
N ASN A 249 50.28 28.13 5.89
CA ASN A 249 51.54 28.71 5.42
C ASN A 249 51.66 30.21 5.71
N ASP A 250 50.72 30.80 6.46
CA ASP A 250 50.73 32.22 6.79
C ASP A 250 51.75 32.47 7.94
N PRO A 251 52.78 33.30 7.73
CA PRO A 251 53.78 33.58 8.77
C PRO A 251 53.17 34.20 10.03
N ARG A 252 51.98 34.80 9.96
CA ARG A 252 51.29 35.42 11.09
C ARG A 252 50.68 34.40 12.06
N ILE A 253 50.44 33.15 11.66
CA ILE A 253 49.95 32.12 12.61
C ILE A 253 51.07 31.39 13.33
N ASP A 254 52.33 31.60 12.93
CA ASP A 254 53.50 30.95 13.54
C ASP A 254 54.02 31.73 14.76
N PRO A 255 53.96 31.16 15.98
CA PRO A 255 54.42 31.82 17.21
C PRO A 255 55.91 32.19 17.18
N SER A 256 56.71 31.52 16.35
CA SER A 256 58.14 31.82 16.20
C SER A 256 58.40 33.13 15.43
N ASN A 257 57.42 33.61 14.65
CA ASN A 257 57.51 34.85 13.87
C ASN A 257 57.12 36.11 14.68
N ARG A 258 57.09 36.05 16.01
CA ARG A 258 56.71 37.19 16.86
C ARG A 258 57.51 38.47 16.59
N ASN A 259 58.79 38.32 16.25
CA ASN A 259 59.72 39.42 15.99
C ASN A 259 60.14 39.51 14.52
N HIS A 260 59.30 39.08 13.57
CA HIS A 260 59.61 39.15 12.14
C HIS A 260 59.98 40.59 11.71
N THR A 261 60.96 40.71 10.81
CA THR A 261 61.52 41.99 10.34
C THR A 261 60.48 42.85 9.61
N ASP A 262 59.63 42.21 8.82
CA ASP A 262 58.42 42.78 8.23
C ASP A 262 57.26 42.78 9.26
N PRO A 263 56.77 43.95 9.71
CA PRO A 263 55.69 44.07 10.68
C PRO A 263 54.38 43.38 10.24
N ALA A 264 54.11 43.31 8.94
CA ALA A 264 52.89 42.70 8.41
C ALA A 264 52.91 41.16 8.45
N LYS A 265 54.06 40.56 8.74
CA LYS A 265 54.26 39.10 8.85
C LYS A 265 54.52 38.64 10.28
N ARG A 266 54.41 39.55 11.25
CA ARG A 266 54.57 39.21 12.66
C ARG A 266 53.39 38.37 13.13
N PHE A 267 53.67 37.54 14.13
CA PHE A 267 52.66 36.72 14.77
C PHE A 267 51.43 37.54 15.19
N ASP A 268 50.26 37.08 14.79
CA ASP A 268 48.94 37.61 15.12
C ASP A 268 48.21 36.60 15.99
N GLU A 269 48.07 36.95 17.27
CA GLU A 269 47.50 36.08 18.30
C GLU A 269 46.00 35.83 18.09
N ASP A 270 45.27 36.85 17.61
CA ASP A 270 43.84 36.74 17.32
C ASP A 270 43.59 35.87 16.09
N LEU A 271 44.44 35.99 15.07
CA LEU A 271 44.38 35.14 13.87
C LEU A 271 44.71 33.69 14.22
N ARG A 272 45.73 33.46 15.05
CA ARG A 272 46.10 32.12 15.51
C ARG A 272 44.96 31.45 16.28
N LYS A 273 44.33 32.19 17.20
CA LYS A 273 43.20 31.66 17.97
C LYS A 273 42.04 31.23 17.08
N LYS A 274 41.66 32.06 16.09
CA LYS A 274 40.62 31.73 15.11
C LYS A 274 40.98 30.52 14.25
N TYR A 275 42.25 30.40 13.87
CA TYR A 275 42.77 29.25 13.15
C TYR A 275 42.64 27.96 13.98
N ASP A 276 43.09 27.97 15.25
CA ASP A 276 43.04 26.80 16.13
C ASP A 276 41.59 26.38 16.43
N GLU A 277 40.68 27.35 16.66
CA GLU A 277 39.24 27.11 16.85
C GLU A 277 38.60 26.48 15.60
N ALA A 278 38.96 26.98 14.41
CA ALA A 278 38.47 26.43 13.15
C ALA A 278 39.06 25.03 12.87
N TYR A 279 40.33 24.78 13.21
CA TYR A 279 40.97 23.48 13.06
C TYR A 279 40.33 22.43 13.97
N ALA A 280 40.08 22.77 15.24
CA ALA A 280 39.39 21.89 16.18
C ALA A 280 37.93 21.60 15.77
N ARG A 281 37.25 22.56 15.14
CA ARG A 281 35.90 22.39 14.61
C ARG A 281 35.85 21.50 13.37
N LEU A 282 36.81 21.67 12.46
CA LEU A 282 36.81 21.03 11.13
C LEU A 282 37.55 19.70 11.08
N GLN A 283 38.47 19.45 12.03
CA GLN A 283 38.99 18.11 12.28
C GLN A 283 38.37 17.55 13.55
N PRO A 284 37.32 16.72 13.46
CA PRO A 284 36.88 15.96 14.62
C PRO A 284 38.04 15.05 15.04
N ALA A 285 38.44 15.18 16.31
CA ALA A 285 39.40 14.29 16.95
C ALA A 285 39.10 12.84 16.54
N ASN A 286 40.13 12.17 16.01
CA ASN A 286 40.15 10.72 15.83
C ASN A 286 39.61 10.04 17.10
N LYS A 287 38.33 9.69 17.10
CA LYS A 287 37.77 8.70 18.01
C LYS A 287 38.12 7.32 17.45
N THR A 288 39.40 7.00 17.42
CA THR A 288 39.86 5.61 17.60
C THR A 288 40.16 5.46 19.08
N ALA A 289 39.15 5.04 19.82
CA ALA A 289 39.38 4.28 21.04
C ALA A 289 39.75 2.85 20.59
N TRP A 290 40.93 2.42 21.04
CA TRP A 290 41.58 1.10 20.86
C TRP A 290 42.28 0.86 19.53
#